data_AF-A0A946TMJ3-F1
#
_entry.id   AF-A0A946TMJ3-F1
#
_cell.length_a   1.000
_cell.length_b   1.000
_cell.length_c   1.000
_cell.angle_alpha   90.00
_cell.angle_beta   90.00
_cell.angle_gamma   90.00
#
_symmetry.space_group_name_H-M   'P 1'
#
loop_
_entity.id
_entity.type
_entity.pdbx_description
1 polymer ?
#
loop_
_entity_poly.entity_id
_entity_poly.type
_entity_poly.pdbx_seq_one_letter_code
_entity_poly.pdbx_strand_id
1 'polypeptide(L)'
;MKRSCKVCWGLSALLVIAVAAMAYLFVIRGAVTASDDGRTTITLSTGERDFVLAEMRVFLEGVQEITKGLAAKDMKAVVTVAKKFRPGNDGGMPISLMGKLPSEFRALAQTTHKGFEALTTEAQDMGDQSVVLTKLSEIMLNCTACHATYRFDVDADKRK
;
A
#
# COMPACT_ATOMS: atom_id res chain seq x y z
N MET A 1 -18.25 50.15 6.76
CA MET A 1 -18.68 48.79 6.36
C MET A 1 -17.67 47.98 5.51
N LYS A 2 -16.39 48.38 5.35
CA LYS A 2 -15.38 47.59 4.56
C LYS A 2 -14.49 46.63 5.38
N ARG A 3 -14.47 46.73 6.72
CA ARG A 3 -13.59 45.91 7.58
C ARG A 3 -14.03 44.45 7.68
N SER A 4 -15.33 44.16 7.64
CA SER A 4 -15.85 42.79 7.77
C SER A 4 -15.49 41.88 6.59
N CYS A 5 -15.30 42.40 5.37
CA CYS A 5 -14.93 41.58 4.21
C CYS A 5 -13.45 41.16 4.23
N LYS A 6 -12.55 42.03 4.72
CA LYS A 6 -11.11 41.69 4.89
C LYS A 6 -10.86 40.71 6.03
N VAL A 7 -11.62 40.82 7.12
CA VAL A 7 -11.55 39.88 8.25
C VAL A 7 -12.10 38.51 7.87
N CYS A 8 -13.23 38.43 7.15
CA CYS A 8 -13.73 37.16 6.62
C CYS A 8 -12.76 36.52 5.62
N TRP A 9 -12.15 37.30 4.73
CA TRP A 9 -11.17 36.76 3.78
C TRP A 9 -9.88 36.30 4.47
N GLY A 10 -9.44 37.01 5.52
CA GLY A 10 -8.33 36.59 6.36
C GLY A 10 -8.61 35.30 7.13
N LEU A 11 -9.81 35.16 7.71
CA LEU A 11 -10.25 33.94 8.40
C LEU A 11 -10.36 32.76 7.43
N SER A 12 -10.95 32.96 6.24
CA SER A 12 -11.04 31.92 5.22
C SER A 12 -9.65 31.50 4.71
N ALA A 13 -8.73 32.45 4.48
CA ALA A 13 -7.37 32.14 4.08
C ALA A 13 -6.62 31.36 5.16
N LEU A 14 -6.74 31.76 6.44
CA LEU A 14 -6.17 31.04 7.57
C LEU A 14 -6.71 29.61 7.67
N LEU A 15 -8.03 29.43 7.50
CA LEU A 15 -8.66 28.11 7.53
C LEU A 15 -8.16 27.21 6.39
N VAL A 16 -8.05 27.75 5.17
CA VAL A 16 -7.50 27.01 4.02
C VAL A 16 -6.05 26.59 4.28
N ILE A 17 -5.22 27.48 4.83
CA ILE A 17 -3.83 27.16 5.20
C ILE A 17 -3.80 26.06 6.26
N ALA A 18 -4.63 26.15 7.29
CA ALA A 18 -4.70 25.13 8.34
C ALA A 18 -5.13 23.75 7.80
N VAL A 19 -6.15 23.71 6.93
CA VAL A 19 -6.59 22.48 6.26
C VAL A 19 -5.49 21.91 5.36
N ALA A 20 -4.81 22.76 4.58
CA ALA A 20 -3.70 22.32 3.72
C ALA A 20 -2.53 21.76 4.55
N ALA A 21 -2.18 22.40 5.66
CA ALA A 21 -1.14 21.93 6.57
C ALA A 21 -1.51 20.57 7.20
N MET A 22 -2.76 20.41 7.64
CA MET A 22 -3.25 19.12 8.16
C MET A 22 -3.24 18.04 7.08
N ALA A 23 -3.70 18.34 5.87
CA ALA A 23 -3.66 17.39 4.75
C ALA A 23 -2.21 16.97 4.42
N TYR A 24 -1.27 17.92 4.39
CA TYR A 24 0.13 17.62 4.15
C TYR A 24 0.72 16.70 5.23
N LEU A 25 0.49 17.01 6.51
CA LEU A 25 1.06 16.25 7.63
C LEU A 25 0.47 14.83 7.75
N PHE A 26 -0.86 14.70 7.65
CA PHE A 26 -1.56 13.45 7.96
C PHE A 26 -1.91 12.61 6.73
N VAL A 27 -1.96 13.19 5.52
CA VAL A 27 -2.34 12.46 4.30
C VAL A 27 -1.13 12.22 3.40
N ILE A 28 -0.25 13.21 3.24
CA ILE A 28 0.87 13.12 2.30
C ILE A 28 2.10 12.54 2.99
N ARG A 29 2.58 13.20 4.06
CA ARG A 29 3.84 12.85 4.72
C ARG A 29 3.79 11.51 5.47
N GLY A 30 2.74 11.27 6.26
CA GLY A 30 2.68 10.11 7.15
C GLY A 30 3.68 10.18 8.32
N ALA A 31 3.79 9.08 9.08
CA ALA A 31 4.67 8.98 10.26
C ALA A 31 6.08 8.50 9.86
N VAL A 32 6.79 9.32 9.08
CA VAL A 32 8.05 8.94 8.45
C VAL A 32 9.29 9.68 8.99
N THR A 33 10.41 8.95 9.05
CA THR A 33 11.75 9.46 9.35
C THR A 33 12.78 8.88 8.37
N ALA A 34 13.94 9.52 8.22
CA ALA A 34 15.03 8.96 7.42
C ALA A 34 15.76 7.85 8.20
N SER A 35 16.27 6.84 7.49
CA SER A 35 17.07 5.75 8.05
C SER A 35 18.52 5.80 7.59
N ASP A 36 19.42 5.23 8.38
CA ASP A 36 20.85 5.13 8.10
C ASP A 36 21.21 4.29 6.85
N ASP A 37 20.29 3.43 6.40
CA ASP A 37 20.46 2.59 5.21
C ASP A 37 19.87 3.23 3.93
N GLY A 38 19.49 4.50 4.00
CA GLY A 38 18.93 5.27 2.88
C GLY A 38 17.42 5.07 2.67
N ARG A 39 16.76 4.22 3.45
CA ARG A 39 15.30 4.02 3.37
C ARG A 39 14.53 5.05 4.21
N THR A 40 13.24 5.14 3.91
CA THR A 40 12.27 5.88 4.72
C THR A 40 11.68 4.94 5.77
N THR A 41 11.92 5.24 7.04
CA THR A 41 11.31 4.53 8.17
C THR A 41 9.89 5.01 8.38
N ILE A 42 8.92 4.10 8.29
CA ILE A 42 7.55 4.31 8.72
C ILE A 42 7.43 3.81 10.16
N THR A 43 7.15 4.72 11.08
CA THR A 43 7.06 4.41 12.51
C THR A 43 5.66 3.95 12.88
N LEU A 44 5.55 2.74 13.41
CA LEU A 44 4.30 2.05 13.72
C LEU A 44 4.26 1.58 15.18
N SER A 45 3.08 1.25 15.69
CA SER A 45 2.98 0.40 16.87
C SER A 45 3.30 -1.06 16.52
N THR A 46 3.56 -1.89 17.53
CA THR A 46 3.83 -3.33 17.33
C THR A 46 2.71 -4.01 16.52
N GLY A 47 1.45 -3.84 16.92
CA GLY A 47 0.31 -4.44 16.23
C GLY A 47 0.11 -3.93 14.80
N GLU A 48 0.37 -2.65 14.55
CA GLU A 48 0.32 -2.08 13.18
C GLU A 48 1.42 -2.65 12.29
N ARG A 49 2.66 -2.75 12.80
CA ARG A 49 3.77 -3.35 12.05
C ARG A 49 3.48 -4.82 11.75
N ASP A 50 3.00 -5.57 12.73
CA ASP A 50 2.71 -6.98 12.58
C ASP A 50 1.55 -7.21 11.59
N PHE A 51 0.55 -6.33 11.56
CA PHE A 51 -0.50 -6.35 10.54
C PHE A 51 0.08 -6.22 9.13
N VAL A 52 0.91 -5.20 8.87
CA VAL A 52 1.50 -4.99 7.53
C VAL A 52 2.42 -6.15 7.14
N LEU A 53 3.24 -6.64 8.06
CA LEU A 53 4.15 -7.76 7.79
C LEU A 53 3.39 -9.08 7.58
N ALA A 54 2.28 -9.29 8.26
CA ALA A 54 1.41 -10.44 8.03
C ALA A 54 0.82 -10.39 6.61
N GLU A 55 0.32 -9.24 6.18
CA GLU A 55 -0.20 -9.05 4.83
C GLU A 55 0.89 -9.29 3.77
N MET A 56 2.10 -8.75 3.98
CA MET A 56 3.27 -8.99 3.12
C MET A 56 3.64 -10.48 3.00
N ARG A 57 3.50 -11.25 4.10
CA ARG A 57 3.71 -12.70 4.07
C ARG A 57 2.66 -13.40 3.21
N VAL A 58 1.39 -13.03 3.33
CA VAL A 58 0.32 -13.61 2.52
C VAL A 58 0.53 -13.30 1.03
N PHE A 59 1.00 -12.10 0.67
CA PHE A 59 1.40 -11.81 -0.72
C PHE A 59 2.51 -12.75 -1.21
N LEU A 60 3.55 -12.97 -0.41
CA LEU A 60 4.66 -13.86 -0.77
C LEU A 60 4.19 -15.31 -0.97
N GLU A 61 3.34 -15.81 -0.06
CA GLU A 61 2.69 -17.12 -0.19
C GLU A 61 1.86 -17.20 -1.47
N GLY A 62 1.10 -16.14 -1.79
CA GLY A 62 0.33 -16.03 -3.02
C GLY A 62 1.19 -16.09 -4.29
N VAL A 63 2.33 -15.39 -4.32
CA VAL A 63 3.29 -15.46 -5.43
C VAL A 63 3.83 -16.88 -5.60
N GLN A 64 4.15 -17.55 -4.49
CA GLN A 64 4.60 -18.95 -4.51
C GLN A 64 3.52 -19.88 -5.07
N GLU A 65 2.27 -19.76 -4.60
CA GLU A 65 1.14 -20.58 -5.04
C GLU A 65 0.79 -20.34 -6.53
N ILE A 66 0.83 -19.09 -6.99
CA ILE A 66 0.65 -18.73 -8.41
C ILE A 66 1.76 -19.34 -9.25
N THR A 67 3.02 -19.24 -8.80
CA THR A 67 4.17 -19.84 -9.51
C THR A 67 4.03 -21.35 -9.62
N LYS A 68 3.57 -22.01 -8.54
CA LYS A 68 3.24 -23.43 -8.56
C LYS A 68 2.14 -23.76 -9.58
N GLY A 69 1.06 -22.97 -9.62
CA GLY A 69 -0.02 -23.12 -10.60
C GLY A 69 0.47 -22.95 -12.05
N LEU A 70 1.30 -21.94 -12.30
CA LEU A 70 1.95 -21.73 -13.60
C LEU A 70 2.81 -22.93 -14.01
N ALA A 71 3.66 -23.43 -13.12
CA ALA A 71 4.51 -24.60 -13.39
C ALA A 71 3.68 -25.86 -13.70
N ALA A 72 2.53 -26.02 -13.04
CA ALA A 72 1.60 -27.13 -13.27
C ALA A 72 0.63 -26.91 -14.45
N LYS A 73 0.69 -25.74 -15.12
CA LYS A 73 -0.28 -25.31 -16.14
C LYS A 73 -1.73 -25.30 -15.65
N ASP A 74 -1.93 -25.07 -14.36
CA ASP A 74 -3.25 -25.00 -13.72
C ASP A 74 -3.70 -23.55 -13.54
N MET A 75 -4.30 -22.98 -14.59
CA MET A 75 -4.82 -21.61 -14.55
C MET A 75 -5.99 -21.44 -13.57
N LYS A 76 -6.74 -22.52 -13.25
CA LYS A 76 -7.81 -22.43 -12.23
C LYS A 76 -7.23 -22.21 -10.85
N ALA A 77 -6.13 -22.89 -10.52
CA ALA A 77 -5.38 -22.65 -9.29
C ALA A 77 -4.83 -21.22 -9.25
N VAL A 78 -4.21 -20.74 -10.34
CA VAL A 78 -3.71 -19.35 -10.44
C VAL A 78 -4.82 -18.33 -10.16
N VAL A 79 -5.96 -18.46 -10.84
CA VAL A 79 -7.12 -17.57 -10.67
C VAL A 79 -7.63 -17.61 -9.23
N THR A 80 -7.73 -18.79 -8.63
CA THR A 80 -8.23 -18.96 -7.26
C THR A 80 -7.36 -18.22 -6.25
N VAL A 81 -6.05 -18.28 -6.42
CA VAL A 81 -5.09 -17.60 -5.55
C VAL A 81 -5.10 -16.09 -5.79
N ALA A 82 -4.98 -15.66 -7.06
CA ALA A 82 -4.89 -14.25 -7.43
C ALA A 82 -6.12 -13.44 -6.98
N LYS A 83 -7.32 -14.05 -7.00
CA LYS A 83 -8.57 -13.42 -6.53
C LYS A 83 -8.52 -12.94 -5.09
N LYS A 84 -7.75 -13.59 -4.22
CA LYS A 84 -7.62 -13.23 -2.80
C LYS A 84 -7.02 -11.83 -2.63
N PHE A 85 -6.25 -11.36 -3.60
CA PHE A 85 -5.49 -10.12 -3.53
C PHE A 85 -6.11 -8.97 -4.32
N ARG A 86 -7.31 -9.15 -4.88
CA ARG A 86 -8.02 -8.06 -5.55
C ARG A 86 -8.32 -6.90 -4.58
N PRO A 87 -8.46 -5.66 -5.09
CA PRO A 87 -8.86 -4.54 -4.25
C PRO A 87 -10.14 -4.87 -3.45
N GLY A 88 -10.11 -4.62 -2.14
CA GLY A 88 -11.24 -4.85 -1.24
C GLY A 88 -11.36 -6.25 -0.63
N ASN A 89 -10.44 -7.18 -0.96
CA ASN A 89 -10.39 -8.52 -0.35
C ASN A 89 -9.39 -8.64 0.82
N ASP A 90 -8.79 -7.53 1.25
CA ASP A 90 -7.74 -7.44 2.28
C ASP A 90 -8.28 -7.38 3.73
N GLY A 91 -9.60 -7.50 3.92
CA GLY A 91 -10.24 -7.39 5.25
C GLY A 91 -10.25 -5.97 5.83
N GLY A 92 -9.74 -4.99 5.08
CA GLY A 92 -9.67 -3.58 5.46
C GLY A 92 -8.49 -3.24 6.37
N MET A 93 -7.85 -2.11 6.07
CA MET A 93 -6.77 -1.55 6.87
C MET A 93 -7.30 -0.96 8.19
N PRO A 94 -6.63 -1.17 9.35
CA PRO A 94 -6.98 -0.51 10.59
C PRO A 94 -6.94 1.03 10.46
N ILE A 95 -7.94 1.72 10.99
CA ILE A 95 -8.03 3.19 10.94
C ILE A 95 -6.79 3.84 11.58
N SER A 96 -6.23 3.23 12.64
CA SER A 96 -5.03 3.73 13.30
C SER A 96 -3.79 3.75 12.40
N LEU A 97 -3.75 2.85 11.40
CA LEU A 97 -2.67 2.71 10.44
C LEU A 97 -2.83 3.68 9.25
N MET A 98 -4.06 3.95 8.81
CA MET A 98 -4.32 4.73 7.59
C MET A 98 -3.62 6.09 7.53
N GLY A 99 -3.54 6.81 8.66
CA GLY A 99 -2.90 8.13 8.75
C GLY A 99 -1.38 8.10 8.92
N LYS A 100 -0.78 6.92 9.15
CA LYS A 100 0.68 6.77 9.33
C LYS A 100 1.40 6.41 8.06
N LEU A 101 0.71 5.78 7.10
CA LEU A 101 1.29 5.37 5.84
C LEU A 101 1.41 6.55 4.87
N PRO A 102 2.61 6.85 4.34
CA PRO A 102 2.77 7.91 3.34
C PRO A 102 1.96 7.58 2.07
N SER A 103 1.56 8.62 1.33
CA SER A 103 0.71 8.47 0.14
C SER A 103 1.29 7.51 -0.90
N GLU A 104 2.60 7.54 -1.10
CA GLU A 104 3.35 6.76 -2.08
C GLU A 104 3.40 5.28 -1.70
N PHE A 105 3.50 4.97 -0.41
CA PHE A 105 3.36 3.60 0.10
C PHE A 105 1.96 3.06 -0.19
N ARG A 106 0.92 3.85 0.08
CA ARG A 106 -0.47 3.46 -0.19
C ARG A 106 -0.72 3.27 -1.69
N ALA A 107 -0.11 4.10 -2.53
CA ALA A 107 -0.17 3.96 -3.98
C ALA A 107 0.49 2.65 -4.47
N LEU A 108 1.63 2.26 -3.91
CA LEU A 108 2.28 0.97 -4.21
C LEU A 108 1.40 -0.22 -3.78
N ALA A 109 0.79 -0.16 -2.59
CA ALA A 109 -0.14 -1.19 -2.12
C ALA A 109 -1.34 -1.33 -3.08
N GLN A 110 -1.99 -0.21 -3.43
CA GLN A 110 -3.11 -0.20 -4.37
C GLN A 110 -2.71 -0.73 -5.76
N THR A 111 -1.53 -0.36 -6.26
CA THR A 111 -1.02 -0.84 -7.55
C THR A 111 -0.77 -2.35 -7.51
N THR A 112 -0.31 -2.87 -6.39
CA THR A 112 -0.13 -4.32 -6.17
C THR A 112 -1.47 -5.06 -6.26
N HIS A 113 -2.49 -4.61 -5.53
CA HIS A 113 -3.84 -5.22 -5.60
C HIS A 113 -4.45 -5.17 -7.01
N LYS A 114 -4.34 -4.01 -7.68
CA LYS A 114 -4.78 -3.87 -9.08
C LYS A 114 -4.01 -4.78 -10.04
N GLY A 115 -2.73 -5.00 -9.78
CA GLY A 115 -1.91 -5.95 -10.53
C GLY A 115 -2.44 -7.38 -10.41
N PHE A 116 -2.77 -7.84 -9.19
CA PHE A 116 -3.39 -9.15 -8.99
C PHE A 116 -4.78 -9.27 -9.62
N GLU A 117 -5.56 -8.19 -9.63
CA GLU A 117 -6.83 -8.13 -10.35
C GLU A 117 -6.61 -8.33 -11.86
N ALA A 118 -5.69 -7.58 -12.46
CA ALA A 118 -5.33 -7.73 -13.87
C ALA A 118 -4.80 -9.13 -14.20
N LEU A 119 -3.89 -9.68 -13.37
CA LEU A 119 -3.40 -11.05 -13.50
C LEU A 119 -4.55 -12.06 -13.49
N THR A 120 -5.54 -11.84 -12.61
CA THR A 120 -6.71 -12.71 -12.57
C THR A 120 -7.50 -12.64 -13.87
N THR A 121 -7.71 -11.45 -14.43
CA THR A 121 -8.42 -11.27 -15.70
C THR A 121 -7.72 -12.01 -16.84
N GLU A 122 -6.40 -11.82 -16.99
CA GLU A 122 -5.61 -12.51 -18.03
C GLU A 122 -5.65 -14.04 -17.88
N ALA A 123 -5.57 -14.52 -16.64
CA ALA A 123 -5.64 -15.95 -16.34
C ALA A 123 -7.04 -16.55 -16.58
N GLN A 124 -8.11 -15.75 -16.51
CA GLN A 124 -9.49 -16.18 -16.77
C GLN A 124 -9.88 -16.14 -18.24
N ASP A 125 -9.29 -15.23 -19.03
CA ASP A 125 -9.64 -15.03 -20.44
C ASP A 125 -8.97 -16.09 -21.35
N MET A 126 -7.79 -15.79 -21.89
CA MET A 126 -7.05 -16.76 -22.72
C MET A 126 -6.21 -17.73 -21.88
N GLY A 127 -5.84 -17.37 -20.65
CA GLY A 127 -5.01 -18.22 -19.79
C GLY A 127 -3.60 -18.45 -20.34
N ASP A 128 -3.08 -17.51 -21.14
CA ASP A 128 -1.72 -17.61 -21.69
C ASP A 128 -0.69 -17.52 -20.57
N GLN A 129 0.05 -18.60 -20.37
CA GLN A 129 1.04 -18.72 -19.29
C GLN A 129 2.13 -17.64 -19.35
N SER A 130 2.54 -17.21 -20.55
CA SER A 130 3.56 -16.18 -20.73
C SER A 130 3.05 -14.79 -20.33
N VAL A 131 1.79 -14.49 -20.66
CA VAL A 131 1.13 -13.22 -20.27
C VAL A 131 0.94 -13.18 -18.76
N VAL A 132 0.43 -14.26 -18.16
CA VAL A 132 0.21 -14.33 -16.71
C VAL A 132 1.54 -14.25 -15.93
N LEU A 133 2.60 -14.90 -16.43
CA LEU A 133 3.94 -14.79 -15.83
C LEU A 133 4.49 -13.36 -15.95
N THR A 134 4.25 -12.69 -17.08
CA THR A 134 4.63 -11.27 -17.25
C THR A 134 3.92 -10.39 -16.24
N LYS A 135 2.61 -10.58 -16.03
CA LYS A 135 1.85 -9.85 -15.00
C LYS A 135 2.38 -10.12 -13.59
N LEU A 136 2.74 -11.37 -13.29
CA LEU A 136 3.34 -11.69 -11.99
C LEU A 136 4.68 -10.97 -11.79
N SER A 137 5.51 -10.90 -12.83
CA SER A 137 6.78 -10.16 -12.80
C SER A 137 6.57 -8.66 -12.59
N GLU A 138 5.59 -8.05 -13.27
CA GLU A 138 5.21 -6.65 -13.09
C GLU A 138 4.75 -6.37 -11.64
N ILE A 139 3.98 -7.27 -11.04
CA ILE A 139 3.57 -7.16 -9.63
C ILE A 139 4.78 -7.17 -8.69
N MET A 140 5.75 -8.07 -8.93
CA MET A 140 6.94 -8.20 -8.09
C MET A 140 7.84 -6.95 -8.11
N LEU A 141 7.77 -6.13 -9.17
CA LEU A 141 8.46 -4.83 -9.17
C LEU A 141 7.97 -3.93 -8.04
N ASN A 142 6.68 -3.95 -7.69
CA ASN A 142 6.15 -3.19 -6.56
C ASN A 142 6.73 -3.65 -5.23
N CYS A 143 6.93 -4.97 -5.05
CA CYS A 143 7.56 -5.53 -3.85
C CYS A 143 8.98 -5.00 -3.70
N THR A 144 9.77 -5.05 -4.78
CA THR A 144 11.17 -4.59 -4.75
C THR A 144 11.27 -3.08 -4.56
N ALA A 145 10.41 -2.29 -5.22
CA ALA A 145 10.35 -0.84 -5.06
C ALA A 145 9.98 -0.45 -3.63
N CYS A 146 8.99 -1.12 -3.04
CA CYS A 146 8.59 -0.89 -1.65
C CYS A 146 9.74 -1.24 -0.69
N HIS A 147 10.37 -2.41 -0.85
CA HIS A 147 11.45 -2.87 0.04
C HIS A 147 12.73 -2.03 -0.09
N ALA A 148 12.99 -1.46 -1.27
CA ALA A 148 14.10 -0.53 -1.50
C ALA A 148 13.83 0.87 -0.93
N THR A 149 12.56 1.27 -0.80
CA THR A 149 12.18 2.62 -0.36
C THR A 149 11.87 2.68 1.12
N TYR A 150 11.21 1.66 1.66
CA TYR A 150 10.61 1.69 2.98
C TYR A 150 11.16 0.63 3.92
N ARG A 151 11.13 0.96 5.20
CA ARG A 151 11.27 0.03 6.32
C ARG A 151 10.28 0.40 7.40
N PHE A 152 10.00 -0.55 8.28
CA PHE A 152 9.17 -0.30 9.45
C PHE A 152 10.03 -0.30 10.71
N ASP A 153 9.72 0.60 11.63
CA ASP A 153 10.23 0.54 12.99
C ASP A 153 9.07 0.72 13.98
N VAL A 154 9.31 0.29 15.21
CA VAL A 154 8.35 0.39 16.31
C VAL A 154 8.67 1.61 17.15
N ASP A 155 7.65 2.41 17.45
CA ASP A 155 7.77 3.44 18.47
C ASP A 155 8.32 2.81 19.77
N ALA A 156 9.47 3.30 20.23
CA ALA A 156 10.23 2.73 21.33
C ALA A 156 9.42 2.60 22.64
N ASP A 157 8.40 3.45 22.81
CA ASP A 157 7.52 3.53 23.98
C ASP A 157 6.39 2.46 23.97
N LYS A 158 6.23 1.70 22.88
CA LYS A 158 5.15 0.71 22.69
C LYS A 158 5.63 -0.70 22.38
N ARG A 159 6.89 -1.02 22.71
CA ARG A 159 7.51 -2.35 22.56
C ARG A 159 7.15 -3.36 23.67
N LYS A 160 6.05 -3.15 24.38
CA LYS A 160 5.57 -4.05 25.44
C LYS A 160 4.43 -4.92 24.94
#